data_AF-A0A969Y257-F1
#
_entry.id   AF-A0A969Y257-F1
#
_cell.length_a   1.000
_cell.length_b   1.000
_cell.length_c   1.000
_cell.angle_alpha   90.00
_cell.angle_beta   90.00
_cell.angle_gamma   90.00
#
_symmetry.space_group_name_H-M   'P 1'
#
loop_
_entity.id
_entity.type
_entity.pdbx_description
1 polymer ?
#
loop_
_entity_poly.entity_id
_entity_poly.type
_entity_poly.pdbx_seq_one_letter_code
_entity_poly.pdbx_strand_id
1 'polypeptide(L)'
;MTIVGVQIIVSAFGLLMLYNLFIHWKKGSIGNRGAIVWLILWAGLIWVTLFPKSLEPLIKELFFIRLFDFITVTALIVLTYVMFENHIRINKMQQEIEKLVRKLAKKK
;
A
#
# COMPACT_ATOMS: atom_id res chain seq x y z
N MET A 1 21.44 17.35 6.54
CA MET A 1 20.51 18.51 6.64
C MET A 1 19.09 17.98 6.55
N THR A 2 18.31 18.09 7.63
CA THR A 2 16.90 17.71 7.62
C THR A 2 16.13 18.75 6.80
N ILE A 3 15.63 18.36 5.63
CA ILE A 3 14.75 19.22 4.84
C ILE A 3 13.37 19.15 5.49
N VAL A 4 13.18 19.95 6.54
CA VAL A 4 11.96 19.98 7.36
C VAL A 4 10.71 20.13 6.49
N GLY A 5 10.80 20.86 5.38
CA GLY A 5 9.71 21.00 4.41
C GLY A 5 9.23 19.68 3.80
N VAL A 6 10.15 18.77 3.42
CA VAL A 6 9.79 17.46 2.86
C VAL A 6 9.11 16.60 3.92
N GLN A 7 9.60 16.65 5.16
CA GLN A 7 9.02 15.88 6.27
C GLN A 7 7.56 16.30 6.54
N ILE A 8 7.29 17.61 6.56
CA ILE A 8 5.93 18.15 6.74
C ILE A 8 5.00 17.70 5.62
N ILE A 9 5.43 17.80 4.36
CA ILE A 9 4.62 17.43 3.20
C ILE A 9 4.31 15.92 3.23
N VAL A 10 5.31 15.08 3.47
CA VAL A 10 5.14 13.63 3.47
C VAL A 10 4.28 13.16 4.66
N SER A 11 4.47 13.75 5.84
CA SER A 11 3.62 13.44 7.00
C SER A 11 2.17 13.90 6.80
N ALA A 12 1.94 15.10 6.25
CA ALA A 12 0.60 15.57 5.92
C ALA A 12 -0.08 14.67 4.88
N PHE A 13 0.66 14.25 3.86
CA PHE A 13 0.16 13.30 2.86
C PHE A 13 -0.17 11.94 3.47
N GLY A 14 0.68 11.41 4.35
CA GLY A 14 0.42 10.17 5.07
C GLY A 14 -0.86 10.22 5.92
N LEU A 15 -1.09 11.35 6.62
CA LEU A 15 -2.31 11.55 7.42
C LEU A 15 -3.56 11.63 6.54
N LEU A 16 -3.49 12.33 5.40
CA LEU A 16 -4.58 12.38 4.43
C LEU A 16 -4.91 10.98 3.88
N MET A 17 -3.89 10.16 3.59
CA MET A 17 -4.10 8.80 3.10
C MET A 17 -4.68 7.87 4.16
N LEU A 18 -4.28 8.00 5.44
CA LEU A 18 -4.92 7.29 6.55
C LEU A 18 -6.39 7.71 6.73
N TYR A 19 -6.69 9.00 6.62
CA TYR A 19 -8.06 9.49 6.67
C TYR A 19 -8.91 8.92 5.53
N ASN A 20 -8.36 8.92 4.31
CA ASN A 20 -9.04 8.36 3.15
C ASN A 20 -9.30 6.85 3.31
N LEU A 21 -8.31 6.12 3.85
CA LEU A 21 -8.46 4.71 4.18
C LEU A 21 -9.59 4.46 5.18
N PHE A 22 -9.69 5.28 6.23
CA PHE A 22 -10.76 5.18 7.22
C PHE A 22 -12.15 5.40 6.60
N ILE A 23 -12.28 6.36 5.69
CA ILE A 23 -13.53 6.59 4.95
C ILE A 23 -13.90 5.36 4.11
N HIS A 24 -12.95 4.83 3.35
CA HIS A 24 -13.20 3.69 2.45
C HIS A 24 -13.49 2.40 3.23
N TRP A 25 -12.84 2.21 4.37
CA TRP A 25 -13.14 1.13 5.30
C TRP A 25 -14.57 1.26 5.88
N LYS A 26 -14.95 2.45 6.34
CA LYS A 26 -16.31 2.71 6.88
C LYS A 26 -17.41 2.54 5.81
N LYS A 27 -17.11 2.83 4.54
CA LYS A 27 -18.02 2.63 3.40
C LYS A 27 -18.11 1.18 2.94
N GLY A 28 -17.34 0.25 3.54
CA GLY A 28 -17.34 -1.17 3.17
C GLY A 28 -16.77 -1.47 1.79
N SER A 29 -16.15 -0.49 1.12
CA SER A 29 -15.57 -0.67 -0.22
C SER A 29 -14.24 -1.42 -0.21
N ILE A 30 -13.56 -1.43 0.95
CA ILE A 30 -12.34 -2.19 1.19
C ILE A 30 -12.63 -3.23 2.27
N GLY A 31 -12.45 -4.51 1.95
CA GLY A 31 -12.57 -5.57 2.97
C GLY A 31 -11.53 -5.41 4.08
N ASN A 32 -11.85 -5.86 5.30
CA ASN A 32 -11.01 -5.66 6.50
C ASN A 32 -9.53 -6.03 6.31
N ARG A 33 -9.23 -7.08 5.52
CA ARG A 33 -7.83 -7.45 5.21
C ARG A 33 -7.09 -6.38 4.40
N GLY A 34 -7.75 -5.77 3.42
CA GLY A 34 -7.17 -4.68 2.63
C GLY A 34 -6.94 -3.44 3.48
N ALA A 35 -7.88 -3.13 4.38
CA ALA A 35 -7.72 -1.99 5.29
C ALA A 35 -6.51 -2.13 6.21
N ILE A 36 -6.27 -3.33 6.75
CA ILE A 36 -5.09 -3.61 7.60
C ILE A 36 -3.78 -3.44 6.81
N VAL A 37 -3.69 -4.00 5.60
CA VAL A 37 -2.48 -3.88 4.76
C VAL A 37 -2.17 -2.41 4.46
N TRP A 38 -3.17 -1.64 4.04
CA TRP A 38 -3.00 -0.22 3.75
C TRP A 38 -2.64 0.59 5.00
N LEU A 39 -3.22 0.26 6.16
CA LEU A 39 -2.90 0.93 7.41
C LEU A 39 -1.44 0.71 7.79
N ILE A 40 -0.95 -0.54 7.71
CA ILE A 40 0.46 -0.87 7.98
C ILE A 40 1.38 -0.12 7.01
N LEU A 41 1.03 -0.05 5.73
CA LEU A 41 1.82 0.63 4.70
C LEU A 41 1.93 2.13 4.99
N TRP A 42 0.80 2.82 5.21
CA TRP A 42 0.80 4.26 5.50
C TRP A 42 1.40 4.60 6.85
N ALA A 43 1.11 3.82 7.90
CA ALA A 43 1.72 4.00 9.21
C ALA A 43 3.24 3.79 9.17
N GLY A 44 3.70 2.77 8.44
CA GLY A 44 5.13 2.50 8.22
C GLY A 44 5.83 3.65 7.49
N LEU A 45 5.23 4.20 6.44
CA LEU A 45 5.79 5.36 5.73
C LEU A 45 5.90 6.60 6.63
N ILE A 46 4.87 6.89 7.43
CA ILE A 46 4.92 7.99 8.39
C ILE A 46 6.02 7.75 9.43
N TRP A 47 6.14 6.52 9.93
CA TRP A 47 7.17 6.15 10.91
C TRP A 47 8.59 6.36 10.37
N VAL A 48 8.87 5.86 9.17
CA VAL A 48 10.17 6.02 8.48
C VAL A 48 10.50 7.50 8.26
N THR A 49 9.49 8.31 7.93
CA THR A 49 9.62 9.75 7.70
C THR A 49 9.90 10.53 8.98
N LEU A 50 9.27 10.16 10.10
CA LEU A 50 9.47 10.82 11.40
C LEU A 50 10.77 10.37 12.08
N PHE A 51 11.15 9.10 11.93
CA PHE A 51 12.30 8.50 12.59
C PHE A 51 13.28 7.86 11.59
N PRO A 52 13.93 8.66 10.72
CA PRO A 52 14.88 8.11 9.74
C PRO A 52 16.07 7.39 10.39
N LYS A 53 16.45 7.79 11.61
CA LYS A 53 17.54 7.15 12.39
C LYS A 53 17.24 5.71 12.80
N SER A 54 15.96 5.34 12.91
CA SER A 54 15.58 3.97 13.30
C SER A 54 15.92 2.93 12.22
N LEU A 55 16.11 3.35 10.97
CA LEU A 55 16.50 2.49 9.86
C LEU A 55 18.01 2.42 9.62
N GLU A 56 18.82 3.23 10.30
CA GLU A 56 20.29 3.17 10.19
C GLU A 56 20.90 1.78 10.45
N PRO A 57 20.48 1.00 11.48
CA PRO A 57 21.04 -0.35 11.69
C PRO A 57 20.66 -1.32 10.56
N LEU A 58 19.41 -1.28 10.08
CA LEU A 58 18.95 -2.12 8.97
C LEU A 58 19.75 -1.84 7.69
N ILE A 59 20.05 -0.58 7.40
CA ILE A 59 20.77 -0.18 6.19
C ILE A 59 22.23 -0.62 6.23
N LYS A 60 22.85 -0.57 7.41
CA LYS A 60 24.22 -1.06 7.62
C LYS A 60 24.32 -2.58 7.46
N GLU A 61 23.33 -3.33 7.94
CA GLU A 61 23.28 -4.79 7.77
C GLU A 61 22.99 -5.20 6.32
N LEU A 62 22.11 -4.47 5.63
CA LEU A 62 21.72 -4.76 4.25
C LEU A 62 22.66 -4.14 3.18
N PHE A 63 23.82 -3.59 3.58
CA PHE A 63 24.84 -2.98 2.70
C PHE A 63 24.32 -1.86 1.76
N PHE A 64 23.18 -1.23 2.08
CA PHE A 64 22.69 -0.11 1.30
C PHE A 64 23.49 1.16 1.62
N ILE A 65 23.98 1.84 0.58
CA ILE A 65 24.76 3.08 0.73
C ILE A 65 23.85 4.26 1.16
N ARG A 66 22.55 4.20 0.82
CA ARG A 66 21.59 5.28 1.06
C ARG A 66 20.22 4.77 1.52
N LEU A 67 19.66 5.43 2.54
CA LEU A 67 18.27 5.28 3.01
C LEU A 67 17.26 5.33 1.86
N PHE A 68 17.46 6.25 0.93
CA PHE A 68 16.58 6.45 -0.21
C PHE A 68 16.53 5.22 -1.12
N ASP A 69 17.66 4.57 -1.36
CA ASP A 69 17.74 3.40 -2.25
C ASP A 69 16.99 2.22 -1.62
N PHE A 70 17.14 2.01 -0.30
CA PHE A 70 16.40 1.00 0.45
C PHE A 70 14.88 1.22 0.37
N ILE A 71 14.41 2.43 0.70
CA ILE A 71 12.98 2.76 0.68
C ILE A 71 12.39 2.58 -0.72
N THR A 72 13.13 2.99 -1.76
CA THR A 72 12.68 2.89 -3.15
C THR A 72 12.55 1.43 -3.59
N VAL A 73 13.54 0.59 -3.30
CA VAL A 73 13.49 -0.84 -3.61
C VAL A 73 12.36 -1.52 -2.86
N THR A 74 12.19 -1.26 -1.56
CA THR A 74 11.08 -1.80 -0.78
C THR A 74 9.73 -1.36 -1.33
N ALA A 75 9.57 -0.08 -1.68
CA ALA A 75 8.34 0.44 -2.27
C ALA A 75 8.02 -0.23 -3.61
N LEU A 76 9.02 -0.46 -4.46
CA LEU A 76 8.84 -1.17 -5.74
C LEU A 76 8.41 -2.62 -5.54
N ILE A 77 9.02 -3.33 -4.58
CA ILE A 77 8.64 -4.72 -4.26
C ILE A 77 7.17 -4.77 -3.79
N VAL A 78 6.80 -3.91 -2.83
CA VAL A 78 5.44 -3.85 -2.29
C VAL A 78 4.44 -3.46 -3.38
N LEU A 79 4.74 -2.45 -4.19
CA LEU A 79 3.88 -2.00 -5.28
C LEU A 79 3.65 -3.10 -6.32
N THR A 80 4.72 -3.80 -6.70
CA THR A 80 4.66 -4.90 -7.68
C THR A 80 3.79 -6.04 -7.15
N TYR A 81 3.97 -6.41 -5.87
CA TYR A 81 3.16 -7.44 -5.23
C TYR A 81 1.67 -7.05 -5.19
N VAL A 82 1.36 -5.81 -4.79
CA VAL A 82 -0.03 -5.32 -4.75
C VAL A 82 -0.65 -5.27 -6.14
N MET A 83 0.09 -4.81 -7.16
CA MET A 83 -0.37 -4.81 -8.55
C MET A 83 -0.65 -6.23 -9.05
N PHE A 84 0.25 -7.16 -8.77
CA PHE A 84 0.09 -8.56 -9.15
C PHE A 84 -1.14 -9.19 -8.49
N GLU A 85 -1.32 -8.99 -7.19
CA GLU A 85 -2.49 -9.52 -6.49
C GLU A 85 -3.79 -8.88 -6.98
N ASN A 86 -3.77 -7.58 -7.29
CA ASN A 86 -4.92 -6.92 -7.89
C ASN A 86 -5.26 -7.51 -9.26
N HIS A 87 -4.26 -7.76 -10.10
CA HIS A 87 -4.45 -8.40 -11.41
C HIS A 87 -5.11 -9.79 -11.27
N ILE A 88 -4.64 -10.61 -10.34
CA ILE A 88 -5.26 -11.92 -10.08
C ILE A 88 -6.71 -11.79 -9.62
N ARG A 89 -6.99 -10.86 -8.70
CA ARG A 89 -8.36 -10.64 -8.17
C ARG A 89 -9.31 -10.14 -9.26
N ILE A 90 -8.85 -9.23 -10.12
CA ILE A 90 -9.61 -8.73 -11.27
C ILE A 90 -9.93 -9.87 -12.24
N ASN A 91 -8.94 -10.70 -12.60
CA ASN A 91 -9.18 -11.83 -13.51
C ASN A 91 -10.16 -12.84 -12.93
N LYS A 92 -10.06 -13.16 -11.64
CA LYS A 92 -11.03 -14.05 -10.96
C LYS A 92 -12.45 -13.46 -10.99
N MET A 93 -12.57 -12.17 -10.69
CA MET A 93 -13.86 -11.47 -10.71
C MET A 93 -14.47 -11.47 -12.13
N GLN A 94 -13.67 -11.26 -13.17
CA GLN A 94 -14.12 -11.35 -14.56
C GLN A 94 -14.65 -12.75 -14.90
N GLN A 95 -13.93 -13.82 -14.51
CA GLN A 95 -14.37 -15.21 -14.73
C GLN A 95 -15.67 -15.54 -13.98
N GLU A 96 -15.83 -15.03 -12.76
CA GLU A 96 -17.06 -15.22 -11.98
C GLU A 96 -18.26 -14.52 -12.63
N ILE A 97 -18.06 -13.28 -13.11
CA ILE A 97 -19.08 -12.53 -13.86
C ILE A 97 -19.46 -13.29 -15.14
N GLU A 98 -18.49 -13.80 -15.91
CA GLU A 98 -18.76 -14.58 -17.11
C GLU A 98 -19.61 -15.83 -16.80
N LYS A 99 -19.24 -16.57 -15.75
CA LYS A 99 -20.00 -17.74 -15.28
C LYS A 99 -21.42 -17.36 -14.85
N LEU A 100 -21.60 -16.24 -14.17
CA LEU A 100 -22.91 -15.73 -13.76
C LEU A 100 -23.76 -15.38 -14.97
N VAL A 101 -23.24 -14.62 -15.93
CA VAL A 101 -23.95 -14.25 -17.17
C VAL A 101 -24.34 -15.50 -17.96
N ARG A 102 -23.44 -16.48 -18.10
CA ARG A 102 -23.72 -17.74 -18.81
C ARG A 102 -24.82 -18.56 -18.13
N LYS A 103 -24.86 -18.59 -16.79
CA LYS A 103 -25.93 -19.25 -16.03
C LYS A 103 -27.27 -18.54 -16.22
N LEU A 104 -27.28 -17.20 -16.18
CA LEU A 104 -28.49 -16.40 -16.38
C LEU A 104 -29.04 -16.56 -17.81
N ALA A 105 -28.17 -16.58 -18.82
CA ALA A 105 -28.57 -16.77 -20.22
C ALA A 105 -29.17 -18.16 -20.49
N LYS A 106 -28.70 -19.21 -19.81
CA LYS A 106 -29.25 -20.58 -19.94
C LYS A 106 -30.56 -20.80 -19.18
N LYS A 107 -30.90 -19.92 -18.24
CA LYS A 107 -32.12 -20.02 -17.42
C LYS A 107 -33.31 -19.27 -18.07
N LYS A 108 -33.05 -18.51 -19.14
CA LYS A 108 -34.03 -17.80 -19.94
C LYS A 108 -34.29 -18.57 -21.23
#